data_AF-A0A537EUD5-F1
#
_entry.id   AF-A0A537EUD5-F1
#
_cell.length_a   1.000
_cell.length_b   1.000
_cell.length_c   1.000
_cell.angle_alpha   90.00
_cell.angle_beta   90.00
_cell.angle_gamma   90.00
#
_symmetry.space_group_name_H-M   'P 1'
#
loop_
_entity.id
_entity.type
_entity.pdbx_description
1 polymer ?
#
loop_
_entity_poly.entity_id
_entity_poly.type
_entity_poly.pdbx_seq_one_letter_code
_entity_poly.pdbx_strand_id
1 'polypeptide(L)'
;MGTVSEDSLANAGVAAGKSAPVALIASKWGKITVNTVIEYIHDLSAYANLFEYYEKNENEHWTITLMHELGPKWSTFLANYIGETFVSAGVQPKTKTSDRAVIFNL
;
A
#
# COMPACT_ATOMS: atom_id res chain seq x y z
N MET A 1 -6.22 -27.27 4.01
CA MET A 1 -5.78 -25.88 3.82
C MET A 1 -6.99 -24.99 4.05
N GLY A 2 -6.97 -24.12 5.06
CA GLY A 2 -8.11 -23.29 5.42
C GLY A 2 -8.39 -22.23 4.35
N THR A 3 -9.64 -22.13 3.89
CA THR A 3 -10.07 -21.08 2.97
C THR A 3 -10.14 -19.75 3.72
N VAL A 4 -9.13 -18.90 3.56
CA VAL A 4 -9.21 -17.50 4.02
C VAL A 4 -10.21 -16.77 3.12
N SER A 5 -11.27 -16.23 3.72
CA SER A 5 -12.26 -15.40 3.02
C SER A 5 -11.67 -14.05 2.62
N GLU A 6 -12.23 -13.43 1.59
CA GLU A 6 -11.79 -12.11 1.11
C GLU A 6 -11.93 -11.04 2.19
N ASP A 7 -13.02 -11.06 2.96
CA ASP A 7 -13.25 -10.15 4.09
C ASP A 7 -12.16 -10.27 5.17
N SER A 8 -11.70 -11.50 5.44
CA SER A 8 -10.63 -11.73 6.41
C SER A 8 -9.31 -11.12 5.95
N LEU A 9 -9.00 -11.20 4.64
CA LEU A 9 -7.79 -10.61 4.05
C LEU A 9 -7.85 -9.08 4.01
N ALA A 10 -9.00 -8.52 3.63
CA ALA A 10 -9.20 -7.08 3.66
C ALA A 10 -9.00 -6.52 5.08
N ASN A 11 -9.65 -7.14 6.07
CA ASN A 11 -9.51 -6.75 7.48
C ASN A 11 -8.07 -6.88 8.00
N ALA A 12 -7.37 -7.95 7.62
CA ALA A 12 -5.95 -8.12 7.97
C ALA A 12 -5.07 -7.02 7.35
N GLY A 13 -5.31 -6.68 6.07
CA GLY A 13 -4.64 -5.58 5.39
C GLY A 13 -4.88 -4.26 6.11
N VAL A 14 -6.12 -3.94 6.44
CA VAL A 14 -6.48 -2.70 7.18
C VAL A 14 -5.78 -2.64 8.53
N ALA A 15 -5.84 -3.72 9.33
CA ALA A 15 -5.25 -3.76 10.66
C ALA A 15 -3.71 -3.60 10.62
N ALA A 16 -3.07 -4.27 9.66
CA ALA A 16 -1.64 -4.15 9.45
C ALA A 16 -1.26 -2.74 8.96
N GLY A 17 -2.05 -2.15 8.06
CA GLY A 17 -1.79 -0.84 7.43
C GLY A 17 -1.83 0.33 8.43
N LYS A 18 -2.68 0.22 9.46
CA LYS A 18 -2.85 1.22 10.53
C LYS A 18 -1.79 1.18 11.64
N SER A 19 -0.99 0.10 11.72
CA SER A 19 -0.07 -0.11 12.84
C SER A 19 1.39 -0.07 12.42
N ALA A 20 1.90 -1.12 11.78
CA ALA A 20 3.31 -1.27 11.49
C ALA A 20 3.86 -0.18 10.54
N PRO A 21 3.23 0.13 9.39
CA PRO A 21 3.69 1.22 8.52
C PRO A 21 3.76 2.56 9.23
N VAL A 22 2.71 2.91 9.97
CA VAL A 22 2.58 4.18 10.68
C VAL A 22 3.71 4.34 11.70
N ALA A 23 3.98 3.30 12.49
CA ALA A 23 5.06 3.31 13.48
C ALA A 23 6.45 3.41 12.82
N LEU A 24 6.69 2.66 11.74
CA LEU A 24 7.95 2.71 11.00
C LEU A 24 8.19 4.08 10.36
N ILE A 25 7.16 4.64 9.73
CA ILE A 25 7.22 5.96 9.10
C ILE A 25 7.50 7.03 10.16
N ALA A 26 6.75 7.03 11.25
CA ALA A 26 6.96 7.99 12.34
C ALA A 26 8.36 7.85 12.96
N SER A 27 8.86 6.63 13.14
CA SER A 27 10.21 6.39 13.67
C SER A 27 11.31 6.89 12.75
N LYS A 28 11.16 6.76 11.43
CA LYS A 28 12.22 7.09 10.46
C LYS A 28 12.19 8.57 10.05
N TRP A 29 11.02 9.16 9.88
CA TRP A 29 10.86 10.52 9.35
C TRP A 29 10.20 11.51 10.32
N GLY A 30 9.65 11.06 11.46
CA GLY A 30 9.04 11.93 12.48
C GLY A 30 7.66 12.49 12.13
N LYS A 31 7.14 12.23 10.92
CA LYS A 31 5.83 12.71 10.44
C LYS A 31 5.25 11.72 9.44
N ILE A 32 3.92 11.73 9.32
CA ILE A 32 3.17 10.88 8.40
C ILE A 32 2.53 11.80 7.34
N THR A 33 3.15 11.85 6.17
CA THR A 33 2.69 12.60 4.99
C THR A 33 2.70 11.71 3.76
N VAL A 34 1.99 12.10 2.70
CA VAL A 34 1.97 11.36 1.41
C VAL A 34 3.38 10.99 0.95
N ASN A 35 4.31 11.95 0.94
CA ASN A 35 5.69 11.70 0.54
C ASN A 35 6.38 10.64 1.42
N THR A 36 6.23 10.70 2.75
CA THR A 36 6.83 9.68 3.62
C THR A 36 6.20 8.30 3.46
N VAL A 37 4.92 8.23 3.07
CA VAL A 37 4.28 6.95 2.70
C VAL A 37 4.84 6.42 1.39
N ILE A 38 5.05 7.29 0.40
CA ILE A 38 5.69 6.92 -0.87
C ILE A 38 7.11 6.38 -0.64
N GLU A 39 7.92 7.07 0.17
CA GLU A 39 9.26 6.60 0.56
C GLU A 39 9.22 5.24 1.26
N TYR A 40 8.24 5.02 2.14
CA TYR A 40 8.04 3.72 2.79
C TYR A 40 7.68 2.60 1.79
N ILE A 41 6.83 2.88 0.80
CA ILE A 41 6.48 1.93 -0.26
C ILE A 41 7.72 1.59 -1.10
N HIS A 42 8.55 2.58 -1.39
CA HIS A 42 9.81 2.38 -2.09
C HIS A 42 10.76 1.49 -1.28
N ASP A 43 10.89 1.71 0.04
CA ASP A 43 11.65 0.82 0.94
C ASP A 43 11.13 -0.63 0.91
N LEU A 44 9.79 -0.82 0.92
CA LEU A 44 9.20 -2.17 0.83
C LEU A 44 9.52 -2.85 -0.50
N SER A 45 9.48 -2.12 -1.60
CA SER A 45 9.85 -2.66 -2.91
C SER A 45 11.34 -3.03 -2.95
N ALA A 46 12.21 -2.13 -2.50
CA ALA A 46 13.66 -2.30 -2.58
C ALA A 46 14.21 -3.37 -1.63
N TYR A 47 13.67 -3.49 -0.41
CA TYR A 47 14.27 -4.31 0.64
C TYR A 47 13.44 -5.53 1.04
N ALA A 48 12.11 -5.49 0.88
CA ALA A 48 11.23 -6.61 1.24
C ALA A 48 10.74 -7.41 0.01
N ASN A 49 10.94 -6.89 -1.20
CA ASN A 49 10.60 -7.53 -2.48
C ASN A 49 9.14 -8.01 -2.54
N LEU A 50 8.22 -7.25 -1.93
CA LEU A 50 6.79 -7.58 -1.85
C LEU A 50 6.03 -7.31 -3.16
N PHE A 51 6.58 -6.39 -3.96
CA PHE A 51 6.07 -5.92 -5.24
C PHE A 51 7.14 -5.09 -5.95
N GLU A 52 7.01 -4.96 -7.27
CA GLU A 52 7.69 -3.94 -8.06
C GLU A 52 6.92 -2.62 -7.95
N TYR A 53 7.66 -1.51 -7.90
CA TYR A 53 7.11 -0.18 -7.71
C TYR A 53 7.27 0.68 -8.98
N TYR A 54 6.17 1.31 -9.40
CA TYR A 54 6.16 2.31 -10.47
C TYR A 54 5.41 3.56 -10.01
N GLU A 55 5.95 4.72 -10.37
CA GLU A 55 5.40 6.04 -10.03
C GLU A 55 5.27 6.90 -11.28
N LYS A 56 4.16 7.63 -11.36
CA LYS A 56 3.98 8.76 -12.26
C LYS A 56 3.45 9.95 -11.47
N ASN A 57 4.12 11.09 -11.55
CA ASN A 57 3.66 12.34 -10.97
C ASN A 57 3.39 13.37 -12.08
N GLU A 58 2.13 13.79 -12.21
CA GLU A 58 1.70 14.82 -13.16
C GLU A 58 1.01 15.96 -12.40
N ASN A 59 1.73 17.09 -12.21
CA ASN A 59 1.21 18.27 -11.54
C ASN A 59 0.59 17.95 -10.16
N GLU A 60 1.34 17.28 -9.29
CA GLU A 60 0.92 16.88 -7.93
C GLU A 60 -0.15 15.77 -7.89
N HIS A 61 -0.48 15.16 -9.03
CA HIS A 61 -1.27 13.94 -9.06
C HIS A 61 -0.36 12.73 -9.19
N TRP A 62 -0.34 11.91 -8.15
CA TRP A 62 0.44 10.68 -8.13
C TRP A 62 -0.39 9.50 -8.59
N THR A 63 0.15 8.74 -9.53
CA THR A 63 -0.27 7.38 -9.85
C THR A 63 0.82 6.43 -9.40
N ILE A 64 0.51 5.61 -8.39
CA ILE A 64 1.41 4.61 -7.84
C ILE A 64 0.90 3.23 -8.24
N THR A 65 1.74 2.45 -8.89
CA THR A 65 1.43 1.08 -9.29
C THR A 65 2.35 0.10 -8.59
N LEU A 66 1.76 -0.88 -7.91
CA LEU A 66 2.44 -1.99 -7.28
C LEU A 66 2.16 -3.24 -8.11
N MET A 67 3.19 -3.86 -8.70
CA MET A 67 3.07 -5.10 -9.48
C MET A 67 3.62 -6.31 -8.72
N HIS A 68 2.95 -7.46 -8.82
CA HIS A 68 3.35 -8.68 -8.12
C HIS A 68 2.82 -9.95 -8.78
N GLU A 69 3.39 -11.11 -8.44
CA GLU A 69 3.00 -12.41 -9.02
C GLU A 69 2.11 -13.29 -8.11
N LEU A 70 1.71 -12.78 -6.93
CA LEU A 70 1.04 -13.57 -5.88
C LEU A 70 -0.49 -13.73 -6.01
N GLY A 71 -1.09 -13.21 -7.08
CA GLY A 71 -2.53 -13.37 -7.36
C GLY A 71 -3.47 -12.42 -6.60
N PRO A 72 -4.79 -12.48 -6.87
CA PRO A 72 -5.76 -11.46 -6.48
C PRO A 72 -5.92 -11.28 -4.97
N LYS A 73 -5.72 -12.34 -4.18
CA LYS A 73 -5.76 -12.25 -2.71
C LYS A 73 -4.67 -11.33 -2.17
N TRP A 74 -3.49 -11.34 -2.79
CA TRP A 74 -2.41 -10.45 -2.44
C TRP A 74 -2.70 -9.02 -2.89
N SER A 75 -3.30 -8.83 -4.07
CA SER A 75 -3.79 -7.51 -4.52
C SER A 75 -4.77 -6.91 -3.52
N THR A 76 -5.74 -7.69 -3.05
CA THR A 76 -6.72 -7.26 -2.03
C THR A 76 -6.02 -6.88 -0.73
N PHE A 77 -5.07 -7.69 -0.27
CA PHE A 77 -4.30 -7.36 0.92
C PHE A 77 -3.53 -6.05 0.76
N LEU A 78 -2.75 -5.89 -0.32
CA LEU A 78 -1.96 -4.69 -0.59
C LEU A 78 -2.81 -3.43 -0.75
N ALA A 79 -3.96 -3.53 -1.43
CA ALA A 79 -4.90 -2.43 -1.61
C ALA A 79 -5.36 -1.85 -0.26
N ASN A 80 -5.66 -2.72 0.70
CA ASN A 80 -6.10 -2.32 2.03
C ASN A 80 -4.93 -1.90 2.92
N TYR A 81 -3.81 -2.63 2.86
CA TYR A 81 -2.61 -2.36 3.65
C TYR A 81 -2.02 -0.98 3.33
N ILE A 82 -1.70 -0.73 2.06
CA ILE A 82 -1.12 0.54 1.61
C ILE A 82 -2.17 1.64 1.57
N GLY A 83 -3.41 1.33 1.21
CA GLY A 83 -4.51 2.30 1.18
C GLY A 83 -4.74 2.95 2.55
N GLU A 84 -4.75 2.16 3.63
CA GLU A 84 -4.91 2.69 4.99
C GLU A 84 -3.69 3.47 5.49
N THR A 85 -2.49 3.16 4.99
CA THR A 85 -1.31 3.97 5.26
C THR A 85 -1.43 5.36 4.63
N PHE A 86 -1.98 5.48 3.40
CA PHE A 86 -2.31 6.79 2.80
C PHE A 86 -3.41 7.54 3.54
N VAL A 87 -4.45 6.84 4.01
CA VAL A 87 -5.50 7.44 4.85
C VAL A 87 -4.90 8.05 6.12
N SER A 88 -3.93 7.35 6.74
CA SER A 88 -3.20 7.86 7.91
C SER A 88 -2.35 9.10 7.61
N ALA A 89 -1.99 9.33 6.35
CA ALA A 89 -1.34 10.55 5.86
C ALA A 89 -2.34 11.66 5.44
N GLY A 90 -3.64 11.45 5.64
CA GLY A 90 -4.69 12.43 5.37
C GLY A 90 -5.24 12.41 3.94
N VAL A 91 -4.93 11.40 3.13
CA VAL A 91 -5.42 11.27 1.75
C VAL A 91 -6.19 9.97 1.57
N GLN A 92 -7.36 10.05 0.95
CA GLN A 92 -8.14 8.87 0.56
C GLN A 92 -7.83 8.50 -0.90
N PRO A 93 -6.97 7.50 -1.15
CA PRO A 93 -6.61 7.14 -2.51
C PRO A 93 -7.80 6.53 -3.27
N LYS A 94 -7.89 6.81 -4.58
CA LYS A 94 -8.72 6.02 -5.50
C LYS A 94 -7.95 4.78 -5.91
N THR A 95 -8.35 3.64 -5.38
CA THR A 95 -7.67 2.36 -5.59
C THR A 95 -8.35 1.54 -6.70
N LYS A 96 -7.54 0.98 -7.59
CA LYS A 96 -7.94 -0.06 -8.55
C LYS A 96 -7.07 -1.29 -8.36
N THR A 97 -7.65 -2.47 -8.54
CA THR A 97 -6.95 -3.74 -8.41
C THR A 97 -7.14 -4.59 -9.66
N SER A 98 -6.12 -5.38 -9.98
CA SER A 98 -6.19 -6.56 -10.85
C SER A 98 -5.64 -7.77 -10.09
N ASP A 99 -5.60 -8.94 -10.74
CA ASP A 99 -5.02 -10.16 -10.13
C ASP A 99 -3.55 -10.00 -9.72
N ARG A 100 -2.83 -9.03 -10.29
CA ARG A 100 -1.37 -8.89 -10.15
C ARG A 100 -0.88 -7.46 -10.00
N ALA A 101 -1.80 -6.52 -9.83
CA ALA A 101 -1.45 -5.12 -9.65
C ALA A 101 -2.43 -4.38 -8.75
N VAL A 102 -1.91 -3.39 -8.05
CA VAL A 102 -2.69 -2.40 -7.30
C VAL A 102 -2.26 -1.01 -7.75
N ILE A 103 -3.23 -0.18 -8.08
CA ILE A 103 -3.01 1.19 -8.55
C ILE A 103 -3.69 2.15 -7.58
N PHE A 104 -2.91 3.07 -7.02
CA PHE A 104 -3.40 4.18 -6.19
C PHE A 104 -3.30 5.48 -6.99
N ASN A 105 -4.39 6.23 -7.03
CA ASN A 105 -4.40 7.62 -7.52
C ASN A 105 -4.63 8.53 -6.31
N LEU A 106 -3.67 9.41 -6.04
CA LEU A 106 -3.67 10.36 -4.92
C LEU A 106 -4.16 11.74 -5.37
#